data_AF-A0A916E386-F1
#
_entry.id   AF-A0A916E386-F1
#
_cell.length_a   1.000
_cell.length_b   1.000
_cell.length_c   1.000
_cell.angle_alpha   90.00
_cell.angle_beta   90.00
_cell.angle_gamma   90.00
#
_symmetry.space_group_name_H-M   'P 1'
#
loop_
_entity.id
_entity.type
_entity.pdbx_description
1 polymer ?
#
loop_
_entity_poly.entity_id
_entity_poly.type
_entity_poly.pdbx_seq_one_letter_code
_entity_poly.pdbx_strand_id
1 'polypeptide(L)'
;MKKCWDSNPNNRPNAVKIERFIWLFHYSLTLSASEFKFFMKIEKEQQHYEIEKQFKEAEEYSKENPLFIEDIQSATHPQAIYTSRLLNHFTKDLPSECLDCEI
;
A
#
# COMPACT_ATOMS: atom_id res chain seq x y z
N MET A 1 -2.83 -7.45 5.57
CA MET A 1 -2.59 -6.25 6.41
C MET A 1 -2.73 -6.48 7.90
N LYS A 2 -3.83 -7.07 8.43
CA LYS A 2 -4.03 -7.28 9.89
C LYS A 2 -2.80 -7.86 10.62
N LYS A 3 -2.16 -8.88 10.06
CA LYS A 3 -0.93 -9.49 10.62
C LYS A 3 0.27 -8.53 10.67
N CYS A 4 0.34 -7.56 9.77
CA CYS A 4 1.43 -6.58 9.72
C CYS A 4 1.32 -5.53 10.83
N TRP A 5 0.12 -5.32 11.39
CA TRP A 5 -0.16 -4.33 12.44
C TRP A 5 -0.48 -4.99 13.77
N ASP A 6 -0.03 -6.23 13.97
CA ASP A 6 -0.17 -6.91 15.26
C ASP A 6 0.61 -6.12 16.34
N SER A 7 -0.04 -5.87 17.48
CA SER A 7 0.57 -5.16 18.61
C SER A 7 1.81 -5.90 19.12
N ASN A 8 1.83 -7.22 19.03
CA ASN A 8 3.00 -8.03 19.33
C ASN A 8 3.91 -8.13 18.09
N PRO A 9 5.15 -7.61 18.15
CA PRO A 9 6.06 -7.62 17.00
C PRO A 9 6.42 -9.04 16.52
N ASN A 10 6.42 -10.04 17.41
CA ASN A 10 6.76 -11.42 17.06
C ASN A 10 5.69 -12.10 16.19
N ASN A 11 4.46 -11.58 16.18
CA ASN A 11 3.38 -12.08 15.34
C ASN A 11 3.41 -11.48 13.93
N ARG A 12 4.18 -10.40 13.72
CA ARG A 12 4.27 -9.73 12.44
C ARG A 12 5.02 -10.61 11.43
N PRO A 13 4.60 -10.65 10.17
CA PRO A 13 5.33 -11.36 9.14
C PRO A 13 6.70 -10.69 8.92
N ASN A 14 7.73 -11.50 8.72
CA ASN A 14 9.03 -11.01 8.30
C ASN A 14 9.01 -10.58 6.83
N ALA A 15 10.08 -9.90 6.39
CA ALA A 15 10.19 -9.37 5.03
C ALA A 15 9.99 -10.45 3.95
N VAL A 16 10.56 -11.65 4.13
CA VAL A 16 10.43 -12.77 3.18
C VAL A 16 8.97 -13.21 3.01
N LYS A 17 8.20 -13.28 4.10
CA LYS A 17 6.77 -13.61 4.03
C LYS A 17 5.99 -12.50 3.33
N ILE A 18 6.31 -11.24 3.62
CA ILE A 18 5.67 -10.08 2.99
C ILE A 18 5.92 -10.09 1.48
N GLU A 19 7.18 -10.25 1.07
CA GLU A 19 7.58 -10.36 -0.34
C GLU A 19 6.77 -11.46 -1.04
N ARG A 20 6.67 -12.66 -0.44
CA ARG A 20 5.87 -13.75 -1.00
C ARG A 20 4.40 -13.37 -1.17
N PHE A 21 3.80 -12.66 -0.20
CA PHE A 21 2.41 -12.20 -0.32
C PHE A 21 2.24 -11.16 -1.43
N ILE A 22 3.21 -10.25 -1.61
CA ILE A 22 3.20 -9.27 -2.69
C ILE A 22 3.25 -9.98 -4.04
N TRP A 23 4.12 -10.99 -4.21
CA TRP A 23 4.17 -11.77 -5.45
C TRP A 23 2.89 -12.55 -5.72
N LEU A 24 2.34 -13.23 -4.71
CA LEU A 24 1.04 -13.91 -4.85
C LEU A 24 -0.04 -12.96 -5.31
N PHE A 25 -0.15 -11.79 -4.68
CA PHE A 25 -1.13 -10.78 -5.03
C PHE A 25 -0.92 -10.26 -6.46
N HIS A 26 0.30 -9.81 -6.79
CA HIS A 26 0.63 -9.26 -8.09
C HIS A 26 0.36 -10.24 -9.23
N TYR A 27 0.85 -11.48 -9.11
CA TYR A 27 0.67 -12.49 -10.15
C TYR A 27 -0.76 -13.02 -10.24
N SER A 28 -1.54 -12.97 -9.17
CA SER A 28 -2.98 -13.28 -9.26
C SER A 28 -3.70 -12.34 -10.22
N LEU A 29 -3.25 -11.08 -10.31
CA LEU A 29 -3.82 -10.05 -11.17
C LEU A 29 -3.26 -10.07 -12.59
N THR A 30 -1.97 -10.39 -12.77
CA THR A 30 -1.28 -10.19 -14.05
C THR A 30 -1.12 -11.46 -14.89
N LEU A 31 -1.24 -12.64 -14.29
CA LEU A 31 -0.91 -13.90 -14.95
C LEU A 31 -2.14 -14.80 -15.16
N SER A 32 -2.11 -15.55 -16.26
CA SER A 32 -3.01 -16.67 -16.49
C SER A 32 -2.76 -17.79 -15.45
N ALA A 33 -3.70 -18.73 -15.33
CA ALA A 33 -3.56 -19.84 -14.38
C ALA A 33 -2.30 -20.69 -14.64
N SER A 34 -1.94 -20.90 -15.91
CA SER A 34 -0.75 -21.66 -16.30
C SER A 34 0.54 -20.92 -15.97
N GLU A 35 0.62 -19.62 -16.26
CA GLU A 35 1.78 -18.78 -15.91
C GLU A 35 1.93 -18.64 -14.40
N PHE A 36 0.82 -18.39 -13.69
CA PHE A 36 0.80 -18.36 -12.23
C PHE A 36 1.38 -19.66 -11.65
N LYS A 37 0.93 -20.82 -12.15
CA LYS A 37 1.46 -22.12 -11.76
C LYS A 37 2.96 -22.25 -12.05
N PHE A 38 3.42 -21.75 -13.19
CA PHE A 38 4.83 -21.78 -13.56
C PHE A 38 5.71 -20.94 -12.62
N PHE A 39 5.34 -19.68 -12.37
CA PHE A 39 6.15 -18.77 -11.54
C PHE A 39 6.04 -19.08 -10.05
N MET A 40 4.82 -19.32 -9.55
CA MET A 40 4.58 -19.53 -8.13
C MET A 40 4.74 -20.98 -7.69
N LYS A 41 4.80 -21.91 -8.63
CA LYS A 41 4.91 -23.36 -8.37
C LYS A 41 3.76 -23.89 -7.52
N ILE A 42 2.60 -23.24 -7.59
CA ILE A 42 1.34 -23.62 -6.92
C ILE A 42 0.16 -23.36 -7.86
N GLU A 43 -0.97 -24.04 -7.66
CA GLU A 43 -2.17 -23.81 -8.49
C GLU A 43 -2.84 -22.47 -8.16
N LYS A 44 -3.47 -21.85 -9.19
CA LYS A 44 -4.31 -20.67 -8.98
C LYS A 44 -5.64 -21.13 -8.38
N GLU A 45 -5.76 -21.01 -7.06
CA GLU A 45 -6.97 -21.32 -6.31
C GLU A 45 -8.01 -20.18 -6.29
N GLN A 46 -9.22 -20.48 -5.81
CA GLN A 46 -10.35 -19.55 -5.71
C GLN A 46 -10.01 -18.19 -5.07
N GLN A 47 -9.19 -18.19 -4.02
CA GLN A 47 -8.77 -16.96 -3.33
C GLN A 47 -8.03 -15.98 -4.25
N HIS A 48 -7.29 -16.48 -5.24
CA HIS A 48 -6.56 -15.65 -6.19
C HIS A 48 -7.50 -15.00 -7.22
N TYR A 49 -8.55 -15.72 -7.63
CA TYR A 49 -9.59 -15.17 -8.50
C TYR A 49 -10.47 -14.15 -7.77
N GLU A 50 -10.71 -14.33 -6.48
CA GLU A 50 -11.44 -13.35 -5.66
C GLU A 50 -10.68 -12.01 -5.57
N ILE A 51 -9.34 -12.05 -5.47
CA ILE A 51 -8.50 -10.84 -5.51
C ILE A 51 -8.68 -10.10 -6.84
N GLU A 52 -8.62 -10.83 -7.96
CA GLU A 52 -8.82 -10.27 -9.31
C GLU A 52 -10.19 -9.61 -9.47
N LYS A 53 -11.24 -10.26 -8.96
CA LYS A 53 -12.60 -9.72 -8.97
C LYS A 53 -12.73 -8.43 -8.16
N GLN A 54 -12.25 -8.40 -6.92
CA GLN A 54 -12.31 -7.21 -6.06
C GLN A 54 -11.55 -6.03 -6.67
N PHE A 55 -10.43 -6.30 -7.34
CA PHE A 55 -9.65 -5.27 -8.00
C PHE A 55 -10.41 -4.67 -9.19
N LYS A 56 -11.06 -5.51 -9.99
CA LYS A 56 -11.90 -5.07 -11.11
C LYS A 56 -13.08 -4.21 -10.63
N GLU A 57 -13.78 -4.64 -9.58
CA GLU A 57 -14.87 -3.87 -8.99
C GLU A 57 -14.40 -2.50 -8.48
N ALA A 58 -13.24 -2.45 -7.82
CA ALA A 58 -12.65 -1.20 -7.36
C ALA A 58 -12.23 -0.27 -8.52
N GLU A 59 -11.70 -0.82 -9.60
CA GLU A 59 -11.32 -0.06 -10.79
C GLU A 59 -12.55 0.50 -11.52
N GLU A 60 -13.62 -0.29 -11.64
CA GLU A 60 -14.90 0.16 -12.20
C GLU A 60 -15.50 1.29 -11.36
N TYR A 61 -15.56 1.12 -10.03
CA TYR A 61 -15.99 2.17 -9.11
C TYR A 61 -15.16 3.45 -9.27
N SER A 62 -13.83 3.33 -9.38
CA SER A 62 -12.94 4.49 -9.56
C SER A 62 -13.14 5.20 -10.88
N LYS A 63 -13.51 4.48 -11.95
CA LYS A 63 -13.82 5.09 -13.26
C LYS A 63 -15.17 5.82 -13.22
N GLU A 64 -16.15 5.27 -12.51
CA GLU A 64 -17.48 5.87 -12.34
C GLU A 64 -17.48 7.05 -11.36
N ASN A 65 -16.59 7.05 -10.37
CA ASN A 65 -16.48 8.05 -9.32
C ASN A 65 -15.09 8.72 -9.35
N PRO A 66 -14.76 9.48 -10.41
CA PRO A 66 -13.49 10.19 -10.49
C PRO A 66 -13.42 11.22 -9.36
N LEU A 67 -12.52 11.00 -8.40
CA LEU A 67 -12.22 12.00 -7.38
C LEU A 67 -11.54 13.20 -8.04
N PHE A 68 -12.11 14.39 -7.89
CA PHE A 68 -11.42 15.61 -8.29
C PHE A 68 -10.30 15.91 -7.28
N ILE A 69 -9.18 16.46 -7.75
CA ILE A 69 -8.04 16.82 -6.89
C ILE A 69 -8.46 17.78 -5.76
N GLU A 70 -9.46 18.63 -6.00
CA GLU A 70 -10.05 19.54 -4.99
C GLU A 70 -10.76 18.78 -3.84
N ASP A 71 -11.39 17.63 -4.12
CA ASP A 71 -12.03 16.81 -3.08
C ASP A 71 -11.01 16.13 -2.17
N ILE A 72 -9.83 15.78 -2.70
CA ILE A 72 -8.73 15.19 -1.92
C ILE A 72 -8.09 16.24 -1.00
N GLN A 73 -7.97 17.49 -1.44
CA GLN A 73 -7.37 18.57 -0.67
C GLN A 73 -8.33 19.14 0.39
N SER A 74 -9.63 19.22 0.11
CA SER A 74 -10.65 19.75 1.03
C SER A 74 -10.90 18.87 2.26
N ALA A 75 -10.50 17.60 2.23
CA ALA A 75 -10.58 16.67 3.36
C ALA A 75 -9.40 16.77 4.35
N THR A 76 -8.62 17.86 4.33
CA THR A 76 -7.67 18.09 5.44
C THR A 76 -8.46 18.51 6.68
N HIS A 77 -8.47 17.62 7.68
CA HIS A 77 -8.97 17.96 9.00
C HIS A 77 -8.25 19.23 9.50
N PRO A 78 -8.91 20.21 10.15
CA PRO A 78 -8.27 21.47 10.54
C PRO A 78 -7.04 21.29 11.44
N GLN A 79 -6.95 20.15 12.14
CA GLN A 79 -5.85 19.74 12.99
C GLN A 79 -4.80 18.84 12.29
N ALA A 80 -4.99 18.49 11.02
CA ALA A 80 -4.02 17.71 10.25
C ALA A 80 -2.85 18.61 9.84
N ILE A 81 -1.78 18.59 10.64
CA ILE A 81 -0.51 19.23 10.27
C ILE A 81 0.29 18.22 9.44
N TYR A 82 0.17 18.29 8.11
CA TYR A 82 1.10 17.59 7.22
C TYR A 82 2.45 18.32 7.24
N THR A 83 3.32 17.98 8.19
CA THR A 83 4.70 18.49 8.26
C THR A 83 5.62 17.87 7.23
N SER A 84 5.10 17.07 6.28
CA SER A 84 5.83 16.66 5.10
C SER A 84 6.14 17.89 4.24
N ARG A 85 7.19 18.62 4.64
CA ARG A 85 7.83 19.66 3.83
C ARG A 85 8.17 19.02 2.50
N LEU A 86 7.74 19.66 1.41
CA LEU A 86 8.29 19.39 0.09
C LEU A 86 9.81 19.35 0.25
N LEU A 87 10.44 18.21 -0.05
CA LEU A 87 11.90 18.03 0.00
C LEU A 87 12.50 18.89 -1.11
N ASN A 88 12.56 20.18 -0.83
CA ASN A 88 13.21 21.17 -1.63
C ASN A 88 14.71 20.85 -1.63
N HIS A 89 15.38 21.07 -2.75
CA HIS A 89 16.84 20.95 -2.93
C HIS A 89 17.69 21.78 -1.92
N PHE A 90 17.04 22.59 -1.09
CA PHE A 90 17.63 23.54 -0.15
C PHE A 90 18.10 22.94 1.18
N THR A 91 18.13 21.62 1.37
CA THR A 91 18.71 21.00 2.59
C THR A 91 20.24 21.05 2.66
N LYS A 92 20.93 21.80 1.78
CA LYS A 92 22.39 21.92 1.84
C LYS A 92 22.89 22.73 3.05
N ASP A 93 22.09 23.67 3.56
CA ASP A 93 22.58 24.66 4.52
C ASP A 93 21.74 24.83 5.80
N LEU A 94 20.91 23.84 6.20
CA LEU A 94 20.18 23.93 7.48
C LEU A 94 20.90 23.21 8.63
N PRO A 95 21.26 23.90 9.73
CA PRO A 95 21.74 23.28 10.97
C PRO A 95 20.67 22.36 11.58
N SER A 96 21.08 21.17 12.02
CA SER A 96 20.20 20.17 12.64
C SER A 96 19.94 20.50 14.11
N GLU A 97 18.99 21.38 14.38
CA GLU A 97 18.44 21.52 15.73
C GLU A 97 16.96 21.15 15.69
N CYS A 98 16.69 19.85 15.72
CA CYS A 98 15.42 19.32 16.20
C CYS A 98 15.41 19.48 17.71
N LEU A 99 14.93 20.62 18.19
CA LEU A 99 14.56 20.78 19.59
C LEU A 99 13.11 20.32 19.76
N ASP A 100 13.01 19.22 20.51
CA ASP A 100 11.95 18.87 21.46
C ASP A 100 10.53 18.64 20.91
N CYS A 101 10.29 17.40 20.49
CA CYS A 101 8.96 16.80 20.63
C CYS A 101 8.94 16.04 21.98
N GLU A 102 8.52 16.71 23.05
CA GLU A 102 7.97 16.02 24.23
C GLU A 102 6.51 15.62 23.96
N ILE A 103 6.15 14.43 24.47
CA ILE A 103 4.82 13.80 24.38
C ILE A 103 3.82 14.50 25.30
#